data_AF-A0A4W6BQ50-F1
#
_entry.id   AF-A0A4W6BQ50-F1
#
_cell.length_a   1.000
_cell.length_b   1.000
_cell.length_c   1.000
_cell.angle_alpha   90.00
_cell.angle_beta   90.00
_cell.angle_gamma   90.00
#
_symmetry.space_group_name_H-M   'P 1'
#
loop_
_entity.id
_entity.type
_entity.pdbx_description
1 polymer ?
#
loop_
_entity_poly.entity_id
_entity_poly.type
_entity_poly.pdbx_seq_one_letter_code
_entity_poly.pdbx_strand_id
1 'polypeptide(L)'
;MCASAGPVVLESPDLPVMEGDDVTLLCRSSMSSFNRTADFYKDDVLIRSSETGNITIHNVSRSDEGLYRCSISGAGESAEKGESVTLRCRKRNTPINHIADFYRYSFRIGTGYKGDLIIPSVSKSDEGLYKCSISGAGESAESRLTVRGVPVVLESPGLPVMEGEAVTLRCVNKISTNVTADFYKNSLFFERSSTGNITIPSVSKSDEGLYRCSISGAGESAESRLTVRGETKEEHQDTSSLIQSYSNEYFLFLFSECPNQAMTLCSDQLPVFLYLLIRTVFWVVLLVFVLRKCHCEKQR
;
A
#
# COMPACT_ATOMS: atom_id res chain seq x y z
N MET A 1 -21.56 29.05 27.80
CA MET A 1 -20.35 29.87 27.53
C MET A 1 -19.22 28.90 27.21
N CYS A 2 -18.94 28.62 25.94
CA CYS A 2 -17.84 27.74 25.57
C CYS A 2 -16.59 28.62 25.44
N ALA A 3 -15.66 28.50 26.40
CA ALA A 3 -14.34 29.08 26.25
C ALA A 3 -13.66 28.35 25.07
N SER A 4 -13.35 29.08 24.00
CA SER A 4 -12.58 28.56 22.88
C SER A 4 -11.17 28.21 23.37
N ALA A 5 -10.90 26.92 23.53
CA ALA A 5 -9.57 26.43 23.87
C ALA A 5 -8.60 26.77 22.74
N GLY A 6 -7.50 27.45 23.07
CA GLY A 6 -6.41 27.70 22.11
C GLY A 6 -5.61 26.41 21.84
N PRO A 7 -4.92 26.31 20.70
CA PRO A 7 -4.19 25.10 20.33
C PRO A 7 -3.08 24.77 21.33
N VAL A 8 -2.92 23.48 21.65
CA VAL A 8 -1.80 22.93 22.42
C VAL A 8 -0.68 22.56 21.45
N VAL A 9 0.56 22.91 21.77
CA VAL A 9 1.73 22.73 20.91
C VAL A 9 2.84 22.06 21.72
N LEU A 10 3.42 21.00 21.16
CA LEU A 10 4.63 20.37 21.68
C LEU A 10 5.85 20.93 20.95
N GLU A 11 6.79 21.48 21.69
CA GLU A 11 8.07 22.00 21.19
C GLU A 11 9.18 21.01 21.52
N SER A 12 9.88 20.55 20.49
CA SER A 12 11.09 19.73 20.56
C SER A 12 12.29 20.55 20.05
N PRO A 13 13.55 20.22 20.42
CA PRO A 13 14.73 20.86 19.82
C PRO A 13 14.77 20.70 18.29
N ASP A 14 15.26 21.73 17.58
CA ASP A 14 15.36 21.77 16.11
C ASP A 14 16.66 21.14 15.56
N LEU A 15 17.45 20.48 16.41
CA LEU A 15 18.75 19.89 16.06
C LEU A 15 18.72 18.36 16.16
N PRO A 16 19.55 17.64 15.37
CA PRO A 16 19.69 16.19 15.54
C PRO A 16 20.25 15.90 16.94
N VAL A 17 19.53 15.08 17.70
CA VAL A 17 19.90 14.65 19.06
C VAL A 17 20.85 13.46 18.94
N MET A 18 21.97 13.52 19.66
CA MET A 18 22.95 12.42 19.72
C MET A 18 22.65 11.50 20.90
N GLU A 19 23.07 10.22 20.81
CA GLU A 19 23.01 9.31 21.96
C GLU A 19 23.82 9.91 23.13
N GLY A 20 23.20 9.97 24.31
CA GLY A 20 23.76 10.55 25.53
C GLY A 20 23.37 12.01 25.80
N ASP A 21 22.69 12.69 24.87
CA ASP A 21 22.20 14.06 25.08
C ASP A 21 21.01 14.10 26.06
N ASP A 22 20.77 15.28 26.65
CA ASP A 22 19.57 15.56 27.43
C ASP A 22 18.61 16.41 26.58
N VAL A 23 17.42 15.87 26.30
CA VAL A 23 16.39 16.54 25.50
C VAL A 23 15.28 17.05 26.39
N THR A 24 14.96 18.33 26.27
CA THR A 24 13.78 18.91 26.93
C THR A 24 12.65 19.11 25.93
N LEU A 25 11.49 18.55 26.24
CA LEU A 25 10.24 18.75 25.53
C LEU A 25 9.37 19.74 26.30
N LEU A 26 8.79 20.70 25.60
CA LEU A 26 7.96 21.75 26.19
C LEU A 26 6.55 21.73 25.59
N CYS A 27 5.54 21.64 26.43
CA CYS A 27 4.13 21.67 26.03
C CYS A 27 3.54 23.05 26.35
N ARG A 28 3.07 23.78 25.34
CA ARG A 28 2.56 25.15 25.48
C ARG A 28 1.14 25.28 24.93
N SER A 29 0.31 26.08 25.61
CA SER A 29 -1.03 26.45 25.14
C SER A 29 -1.21 27.98 25.20
N SER A 30 -1.97 28.53 24.25
CA SER A 30 -2.27 29.96 24.17
C SER A 30 -3.11 30.50 25.34
N MET A 31 -3.63 29.65 26.24
CA MET A 31 -4.55 30.03 27.34
C MET A 31 -4.05 29.72 28.76
N SER A 32 -2.75 29.48 28.99
CA SER A 32 -2.30 29.08 30.34
C SER A 32 -1.97 30.26 31.27
N SER A 33 -3.01 30.83 31.90
CA SER A 33 -2.87 31.59 33.16
C SER A 33 -3.25 30.75 34.39
N PHE A 34 -3.01 29.44 34.36
CA PHE A 34 -3.20 28.53 35.50
C PHE A 34 -2.21 27.36 35.41
N ASN A 35 -1.63 26.97 36.56
CA ASN A 35 -0.79 25.78 36.75
C ASN A 35 -1.58 24.53 36.35
N ARG A 36 -1.53 24.14 35.08
CA ARG A 36 -2.19 22.92 34.59
C ARG A 36 -1.14 21.89 34.24
N THR A 37 -1.37 20.67 34.69
CA THR A 37 -0.54 19.51 34.40
C THR A 37 -0.61 19.18 32.90
N ALA A 38 0.55 19.07 32.27
CA ALA A 38 0.73 18.59 30.92
C ALA A 38 1.15 17.10 30.96
N ASP A 39 0.39 16.25 30.29
CA ASP A 39 0.68 14.83 30.13
C ASP A 39 1.43 14.61 28.84
N PHE A 40 2.58 13.93 28.89
CA PHE A 40 3.41 13.63 27.74
C PHE A 40 3.32 12.15 27.38
N TYR A 41 3.21 11.88 26.09
CA TYR A 41 3.07 10.55 25.54
C TYR A 41 4.18 10.28 24.54
N LYS A 42 4.64 9.03 24.49
CA LYS A 42 5.52 8.47 23.46
C LYS A 42 4.82 7.26 22.86
N ASP A 43 4.59 7.28 21.55
CA ASP A 43 3.92 6.20 20.82
C ASP A 43 2.56 5.83 21.48
N ASP A 44 1.76 6.85 21.81
CA ASP A 44 0.49 6.77 22.56
C ASP A 44 0.56 6.31 24.03
N VAL A 45 1.75 5.99 24.54
CA VAL A 45 1.97 5.58 25.93
C VAL A 45 2.32 6.80 26.78
N LEU A 46 1.60 7.01 27.88
CA LEU A 46 1.92 8.07 28.85
C LEU A 46 3.31 7.82 29.44
N ILE A 47 4.25 8.75 29.19
CA ILE A 47 5.62 8.68 29.72
C ILE A 47 5.79 9.48 31.00
N ARG A 48 5.16 10.65 31.09
CA ARG A 48 5.32 11.55 32.24
C ARG A 48 4.27 12.65 32.26
N SER A 49 3.89 13.08 33.46
CA SER A 49 3.05 14.26 33.68
C SER A 49 3.88 15.36 34.33
N SER A 50 3.67 16.62 33.93
CA SER A 50 4.47 17.77 34.38
C SER A 50 3.60 18.98 34.68
N GLU A 51 3.72 19.52 35.89
CA GLU A 51 3.02 20.74 36.32
C GLU A 51 3.64 22.02 35.73
N THR A 52 4.93 21.97 35.35
CA THR A 52 5.66 23.07 34.72
C THR A 52 5.46 23.12 33.20
N GLY A 53 4.83 22.09 32.62
CA GLY A 53 4.64 21.97 31.18
C GLY A 53 5.89 21.54 30.42
N ASN A 54 6.96 21.11 31.09
CA ASN A 54 8.17 20.60 30.46
C ASN A 54 8.62 19.26 31.03
N ILE A 55 9.26 18.44 30.20
CA ILE A 55 9.94 17.21 30.64
C ILE A 55 11.32 17.13 30.01
N THR A 56 12.25 16.53 30.74
CA THR A 56 13.60 16.26 30.25
C THR A 56 13.81 14.75 30.22
N ILE A 57 14.21 14.27 29.05
CA ILE A 57 14.66 12.91 28.80
C ILE A 57 16.18 12.96 28.95
N HIS A 58 16.69 12.25 29.95
CA HIS A 58 18.12 12.25 30.26
C HIS A 58 18.80 11.07 29.57
N ASN A 59 20.02 11.28 29.11
CA ASN A 59 20.85 10.25 28.49
C ASN A 59 20.11 9.52 27.34
N VAL A 60 19.71 10.30 26.33
CA VAL A 60 18.92 9.83 25.19
C VAL A 60 19.57 8.62 24.50
N SER A 61 18.74 7.64 24.17
CA SER A 61 19.12 6.37 23.57
C SER A 61 18.25 6.05 22.35
N ARG A 62 18.58 4.98 21.61
CA ARG A 62 17.73 4.52 20.49
C ARG A 62 16.32 4.15 20.91
N SER A 63 16.09 3.74 22.16
CA SER A 63 14.74 3.46 22.67
C SER A 63 13.89 4.71 22.87
N ASP A 64 14.51 5.90 22.91
CA ASP A 64 13.83 7.18 22.99
C ASP A 64 13.36 7.67 21.60
N GLU A 65 13.71 6.96 20.53
CA GLU A 65 13.13 7.22 19.21
C GLU A 65 11.63 6.87 19.22
N GLY A 66 10.78 7.80 18.80
CA GLY A 66 9.33 7.61 18.79
C GLY A 66 8.54 8.88 18.52
N LEU A 67 7.23 8.75 18.43
CA LEU A 67 6.30 9.86 18.24
C LEU A 67 5.91 10.46 19.59
N TYR A 68 6.25 11.73 19.81
CA TYR A 68 5.91 12.44 21.02
C TYR A 68 4.67 13.33 20.82
N ARG A 69 3.74 13.31 21.78
CA ARG A 69 2.63 14.26 21.89
C ARG A 69 2.43 14.68 23.35
N CYS A 70 1.77 15.80 23.58
CA CYS A 70 1.35 16.21 24.91
C CYS A 70 -0.14 16.56 24.98
N SER A 71 -0.75 16.42 26.14
CA SER A 71 -2.13 16.79 26.44
C SER A 71 -2.16 17.73 27.63
N ILE A 72 -2.95 18.78 27.57
CA ILE A 72 -3.18 19.68 28.72
C ILE A 72 -4.66 19.58 29.09
N SER A 73 -4.91 19.20 30.34
CA SER A 73 -6.25 19.06 30.88
C SER A 73 -7.10 20.34 30.63
N GLY A 74 -8.18 20.19 29.87
CA GLY A 74 -9.10 21.27 29.53
C GLY A 74 -8.57 22.31 28.53
N ALA A 75 -7.45 22.06 27.86
CA ALA A 75 -6.97 22.83 26.70
C ALA A 75 -6.87 21.97 25.43
N GLY A 76 -6.75 20.65 25.55
CA GLY A 76 -6.75 19.70 24.44
C GLY A 76 -5.40 19.00 24.27
N GLU A 77 -5.21 18.37 23.11
CA GLU A 77 -4.01 17.61 22.77
C GLU A 77 -3.15 18.36 21.74
N SER A 78 -1.83 18.17 21.80
CA SER A 78 -0.92 18.66 20.79
C SER A 78 -1.07 17.86 19.51
N ALA A 79 -1.08 18.55 18.38
CA ALA A 79 -1.02 17.90 17.08
C ALA A 79 0.30 17.14 16.90
N GLU A 80 0.25 15.99 16.23
CA GLU A 80 1.43 15.21 15.83
C GLU A 80 2.40 16.09 15.03
N LYS A 81 3.71 15.87 15.12
CA LYS A 81 4.70 16.69 14.38
C LYS A 81 4.47 16.54 12.85
N GLY A 82 3.82 17.53 12.26
CA GLY A 82 3.49 17.59 10.84
C GLY A 82 3.96 18.89 10.19
N GLU A 83 3.83 18.99 8.87
CA GLU A 83 4.22 20.19 8.12
C GLU A 83 3.30 21.36 8.52
N SER A 84 3.88 22.53 8.83
CA SER A 84 3.10 23.72 9.18
C SER A 84 2.86 24.59 7.95
N VAL A 85 1.67 25.16 7.84
CA VAL A 85 1.33 26.12 6.77
C VAL A 85 1.14 27.50 7.38
N THR A 86 1.79 28.50 6.78
CA THR A 86 1.58 29.90 7.14
C THR A 86 0.59 30.54 6.17
N LEU A 87 -0.58 30.91 6.68
CA LEU A 87 -1.54 31.76 5.98
C LEU A 87 -1.10 33.21 6.08
N ARG A 88 -1.05 33.92 4.94
CA ARG A 88 -0.67 35.33 4.89
C ARG A 88 -1.79 36.20 4.35
N CYS A 89 -2.15 37.22 5.11
CA CYS A 89 -3.13 38.24 4.75
C CYS A 89 -2.41 39.55 4.43
N ARG A 90 -2.58 40.06 3.21
CA ARG A 90 -1.89 41.26 2.73
C ARG A 90 -2.85 42.16 1.97
N LYS A 91 -2.79 43.48 2.22
CA LYS A 91 -3.49 44.49 1.43
C LYS A 91 -2.53 45.64 1.09
N ARG A 92 -2.77 46.34 -0.02
CA ARG A 92 -2.02 47.58 -0.31
C ARG A 92 -2.33 48.62 0.77
N ASN A 93 -1.32 49.38 1.18
CA ASN A 93 -1.38 50.46 2.17
C ASN A 93 -1.71 50.04 3.61
N THR A 94 -1.59 48.75 3.96
CA THR A 94 -1.64 48.32 5.37
C THR A 94 -0.23 48.27 5.97
N PRO A 95 -0.03 48.70 7.23
CA PRO A 95 1.25 48.58 7.94
C PRO A 95 1.77 47.14 7.96
N ILE A 96 3.08 46.93 7.94
CA ILE A 96 3.70 45.58 7.94
C ILE A 96 3.26 44.76 9.17
N ASN A 97 3.04 45.41 10.31
CA ASN A 97 2.67 44.78 11.57
C ASN A 97 1.16 44.82 11.88
N HIS A 98 0.30 44.83 10.86
CA HIS A 98 -1.15 44.81 11.09
C HIS A 98 -1.62 43.45 11.62
N ILE A 99 -2.79 43.47 12.25
CA ILE A 99 -3.48 42.29 12.76
C ILE A 99 -4.54 41.88 11.74
N ALA A 100 -4.67 40.58 11.51
CA ALA A 100 -5.70 40.02 10.63
C ALA A 100 -6.41 38.85 11.32
N ASP A 101 -7.73 38.79 11.20
CA ASP A 101 -8.52 37.64 11.61
C ASP A 101 -8.65 36.66 10.45
N PHE A 102 -8.50 35.37 10.72
CA PHE A 102 -8.58 34.32 9.72
C PHE A 102 -9.81 33.45 9.95
N TYR A 103 -10.42 33.00 8.85
CA TYR A 103 -11.65 32.23 8.84
C TYR A 103 -11.49 31.00 7.96
N ARG A 104 -12.09 29.89 8.38
CA ARG A 104 -12.26 28.65 7.60
C ARG A 104 -13.75 28.32 7.54
N TYR A 105 -14.32 28.20 6.35
CA TYR A 105 -15.77 28.02 6.16
C TYR A 105 -16.62 29.04 6.96
N SER A 106 -16.18 30.31 6.99
CA SER A 106 -16.77 31.40 7.78
C SER A 106 -16.64 31.30 9.31
N PHE A 107 -15.99 30.27 9.86
CA PHE A 107 -15.65 30.20 11.27
C PHE A 107 -14.28 30.82 11.54
N ARG A 108 -14.19 31.72 12.51
CA ARG A 108 -12.90 32.35 12.89
C ARG A 108 -12.00 31.29 13.54
N ILE A 109 -10.86 31.03 12.90
CA ILE A 109 -9.87 30.03 13.37
C ILE A 109 -8.76 30.66 14.21
N GLY A 110 -8.54 31.97 14.10
CA GLY A 110 -7.51 32.64 14.86
C GLY A 110 -7.22 34.05 14.36
N THR A 111 -6.30 34.71 15.07
CA THR A 111 -5.80 36.04 14.73
C THR A 111 -4.31 35.95 14.44
N GLY A 112 -3.91 36.44 13.29
CA GLY A 112 -2.52 36.51 12.88
C GLY A 112 -1.89 37.88 13.16
N TYR A 113 -0.64 37.85 13.58
CA TYR A 113 0.18 39.04 13.79
C TYR A 113 1.06 39.29 12.58
N LYS A 114 1.30 40.56 12.25
CA LYS A 114 1.95 40.96 10.99
C LYS A 114 1.25 40.38 9.75
N GLY A 115 -0.05 40.12 9.86
CA GLY A 115 -0.87 39.48 8.84
C GLY A 115 -0.62 37.98 8.63
N ASP A 116 0.10 37.28 9.52
CA ASP A 116 0.41 35.86 9.33
C ASP A 116 -0.20 34.98 10.44
N LEU A 117 -0.80 33.85 10.05
CA LEU A 117 -1.30 32.82 10.97
C LEU A 117 -0.69 31.46 10.59
N ILE A 118 -0.10 30.77 11.57
CA ILE A 118 0.49 29.44 11.37
C ILE A 118 -0.52 28.39 11.80
N ILE A 119 -0.81 27.45 10.89
CA ILE A 119 -1.51 26.21 11.19
C ILE A 119 -0.42 25.14 11.38
N PRO A 120 -0.13 24.72 12.61
CA PRO A 120 0.82 23.64 12.85
C PRO A 120 0.22 22.31 12.37
N SER A 121 1.09 21.39 11.95
CA SER A 121 0.72 19.98 11.74
C SER A 121 -0.48 19.76 10.83
N VAL A 122 -0.40 20.34 9.63
CA VAL A 122 -1.49 20.36 8.66
C VAL A 122 -1.84 18.95 8.22
N SER A 123 -3.13 18.64 8.29
CA SER A 123 -3.71 17.35 7.93
C SER A 123 -4.76 17.49 6.82
N LYS A 124 -5.26 16.36 6.31
CA LYS A 124 -6.39 16.37 5.37
C LYS A 124 -7.63 17.09 5.90
N SER A 125 -7.82 17.15 7.23
CA SER A 125 -8.94 17.87 7.84
C SER A 125 -8.84 19.40 7.75
N ASP A 126 -7.66 19.91 7.42
CA ASP A 126 -7.42 21.34 7.21
C ASP A 126 -7.72 21.79 5.78
N GLU A 127 -8.15 20.88 4.90
CA GLU A 127 -8.62 21.27 3.57
C GLU A 127 -9.90 22.12 3.67
N GLY A 128 -9.92 23.23 2.94
CA GLY A 128 -11.12 24.04 2.88
C GLY A 128 -10.95 25.44 2.33
N LEU A 129 -12.02 26.22 2.44
CA LEU A 129 -12.07 27.61 2.02
C LEU A 129 -11.67 28.54 3.16
N TYR A 130 -10.62 29.32 2.93
CA TYR A 130 -10.04 30.25 3.87
C TYR A 130 -10.20 31.69 3.38
N LYS A 131 -10.48 32.61 4.30
CA LYS A 131 -10.42 34.05 4.07
C LYS A 131 -9.84 34.76 5.28
N CYS A 132 -9.37 35.98 5.08
CA CYS A 132 -8.91 36.82 6.17
C CYS A 132 -9.62 38.18 6.15
N SER A 133 -9.66 38.83 7.31
CA SER A 133 -10.22 40.17 7.49
C SER A 133 -9.22 41.05 8.21
N ILE A 134 -8.98 42.24 7.68
CA ILE A 134 -8.13 43.25 8.31
C ILE A 134 -9.02 44.41 8.75
N SER A 135 -8.92 44.80 10.02
CA SER A 135 -9.71 45.92 10.56
C SER A 135 -9.46 47.21 9.76
N GLY A 136 -10.53 47.88 9.35
CA GLY A 136 -10.47 49.08 8.48
C GLY A 136 -10.12 48.81 7.01
N ALA A 137 -9.76 47.57 6.66
CA ALA A 137 -9.41 47.17 5.30
C ALA A 137 -10.40 46.14 4.70
N GLY A 138 -11.26 45.53 5.51
CA GLY A 138 -12.29 44.59 5.05
C GLY A 138 -11.75 43.18 4.80
N GLU A 139 -12.57 42.36 4.15
CA GLU A 139 -12.30 40.92 3.94
C GLU A 139 -11.60 40.64 2.61
N SER A 140 -10.80 39.57 2.59
CA SER A 140 -10.23 39.01 1.37
C SER A 140 -11.25 38.15 0.62
N ALA A 141 -10.97 37.88 -0.65
CA ALA A 141 -11.61 36.77 -1.34
C ALA A 141 -11.30 35.44 -0.65
N GLU A 142 -12.18 34.46 -0.82
CA GLU A 142 -11.95 33.09 -0.34
C GLU A 142 -10.93 32.37 -1.24
N SER A 143 -10.03 31.61 -0.61
CA SER A 143 -9.04 30.77 -1.27
C SER A 143 -9.08 29.37 -0.70
N ARG A 144 -8.87 28.35 -1.55
CA ARG A 144 -8.91 26.95 -1.12
C ARG A 144 -7.52 26.47 -0.71
N LEU A 145 -7.39 26.00 0.52
CA LEU A 145 -6.24 25.19 0.96
C LEU A 145 -6.51 23.73 0.57
N THR A 146 -5.58 23.15 -0.20
CA THR A 146 -5.55 21.71 -0.49
C THR A 146 -4.31 21.12 0.13
N VAL A 147 -4.47 20.06 0.89
CA VAL A 147 -3.42 19.35 1.59
C VAL A 147 -3.16 18.07 0.81
N ARG A 148 -2.03 18.03 0.12
CA ARG A 148 -1.57 16.80 -0.53
C ARG A 148 -0.79 16.01 0.51
N GLY A 149 -1.32 14.84 0.86
CA GLY A 149 -0.63 13.92 1.75
C GLY A 149 0.71 13.46 1.16
N VAL A 150 1.59 12.96 2.02
CA VAL A 150 2.81 12.28 1.57
C VAL A 150 2.39 11.05 0.76
N PRO A 151 2.89 10.84 -0.46
CA PRO A 151 2.51 9.67 -1.25
C PRO A 151 2.73 8.38 -0.47
N VAL A 152 1.66 7.61 -0.31
CA VAL A 152 1.67 6.28 0.31
C VAL A 152 1.60 5.24 -0.80
N VAL A 153 2.44 4.21 -0.70
CA VAL A 153 2.56 3.14 -1.69
C VAL A 153 2.37 1.81 -0.99
N LEU A 154 1.55 0.95 -1.59
CA LEU A 154 1.44 -0.46 -1.23
C LEU A 154 2.32 -1.28 -2.15
N GLU A 155 3.40 -1.82 -1.61
CA GLU A 155 4.22 -2.85 -2.24
C GLU A 155 3.51 -4.21 -2.08
N SER A 156 3.13 -4.80 -3.20
CA SER A 156 2.45 -6.09 -3.28
C SER A 156 3.04 -6.90 -4.43
N PRO A 157 2.92 -8.25 -4.43
CA PRO A 157 3.41 -9.06 -5.52
C PRO A 157 2.78 -8.65 -6.85
N GLY A 158 3.62 -8.35 -7.86
CA GLY A 158 3.15 -7.99 -9.20
C GLY A 158 2.69 -9.18 -10.05
N LEU A 159 2.95 -10.41 -9.59
CA LEU A 159 2.58 -11.65 -10.27
C LEU A 159 1.63 -12.48 -9.40
N PRO A 160 0.83 -13.38 -10.00
CA PRO A 160 0.01 -14.31 -9.24
C PRO A 160 0.85 -15.22 -8.34
N VAL A 161 0.40 -15.40 -7.11
CA VAL A 161 1.06 -16.18 -6.06
C VAL A 161 0.44 -17.57 -6.00
N MET A 162 1.22 -18.62 -5.75
CA MET A 162 0.68 -19.98 -5.60
C MET A 162 0.04 -20.18 -4.23
N GLU A 163 -0.99 -21.03 -4.15
CA GLU A 163 -1.55 -21.43 -2.86
C GLU A 163 -0.47 -22.08 -1.98
N GLY A 164 -0.49 -21.76 -0.69
CA GLY A 164 0.51 -22.22 0.28
C GLY A 164 1.76 -21.35 0.40
N GLU A 165 2.00 -20.42 -0.53
CA GLU A 165 3.13 -19.49 -0.42
C GLU A 165 2.88 -18.39 0.61
N ALA A 166 3.96 -17.84 1.17
CA ALA A 166 3.92 -16.69 2.06
C ALA A 166 4.01 -15.38 1.25
N VAL A 167 3.11 -14.43 1.54
CA VAL A 167 3.10 -13.09 0.92
C VAL A 167 3.23 -12.02 1.97
N THR A 168 4.13 -11.08 1.75
CA THR A 168 4.23 -9.86 2.55
C THR A 168 3.70 -8.69 1.75
N LEU A 169 2.75 -7.95 2.31
CA LEU A 169 2.31 -6.66 1.81
C LEU A 169 2.95 -5.57 2.66
N ARG A 170 3.56 -4.59 1.99
CA ARG A 170 4.36 -3.55 2.64
C ARG A 170 3.84 -2.17 2.28
N CYS A 171 3.47 -1.40 3.29
CA CYS A 171 2.99 -0.04 3.18
C CYS A 171 4.14 0.92 3.51
N VAL A 172 4.48 1.80 2.57
CA VAL A 172 5.57 2.76 2.72
C VAL A 172 5.11 4.15 2.33
N ASN A 173 5.74 5.17 2.91
CA ASN A 173 5.62 6.53 2.43
C ASN A 173 7.00 7.06 2.02
N LYS A 174 7.08 8.27 1.45
CA LYS A 174 8.36 8.85 0.99
C LYS A 174 9.38 9.12 2.12
N ILE A 175 8.95 9.16 3.37
CA ILE A 175 9.75 9.64 4.51
C ILE A 175 10.29 8.46 5.32
N SER A 176 9.46 7.44 5.56
CA SER A 176 9.78 6.27 6.35
C SER A 176 9.18 5.02 5.75
N THR A 177 9.91 3.91 5.90
CA THR A 177 9.45 2.56 5.58
C THR A 177 8.95 1.78 6.78
N ASN A 178 9.10 2.35 7.99
CA ASN A 178 8.60 1.79 9.24
C ASN A 178 7.51 2.74 9.74
N VAL A 179 6.26 2.40 9.41
CA VAL A 179 5.10 3.28 9.57
C VAL A 179 3.93 2.48 10.12
N THR A 180 3.21 3.06 11.08
CA THR A 180 1.94 2.49 11.51
C THR A 180 0.91 2.65 10.39
N ALA A 181 0.39 1.54 9.87
CA ALA A 181 -0.52 1.52 8.74
C ALA A 181 -1.70 0.58 8.96
N ASP A 182 -2.88 1.03 8.52
CA ASP A 182 -4.10 0.25 8.46
C ASP A 182 -4.25 -0.35 7.06
N PHE A 183 -4.34 -1.67 6.97
CA PHE A 183 -4.54 -2.40 5.73
C PHE A 183 -6.02 -2.72 5.51
N TYR A 184 -6.43 -2.65 4.25
CA TYR A 184 -7.78 -2.93 3.81
C TYR A 184 -7.76 -3.94 2.68
N LYS A 185 -8.73 -4.84 2.69
CA LYS A 185 -8.99 -5.80 1.62
C LYS A 185 -10.42 -5.63 1.15
N ASN A 186 -10.62 -5.40 -0.14
CA ASN A 186 -11.93 -5.14 -0.74
C ASN A 186 -12.70 -4.02 0.00
N SER A 187 -11.98 -2.93 0.35
CA SER A 187 -12.48 -1.80 1.16
C SER A 187 -12.88 -2.12 2.61
N LEU A 188 -12.70 -3.35 3.09
CA LEU A 188 -12.92 -3.73 4.48
C LEU A 188 -11.60 -3.69 5.25
N PHE A 189 -11.65 -3.23 6.50
CA PHE A 189 -10.49 -3.28 7.39
C PHE A 189 -10.00 -4.73 7.53
N PHE A 190 -8.72 -4.94 7.28
CA PHE A 190 -8.08 -6.24 7.36
C PHE A 190 -7.24 -6.35 8.63
N GLU A 191 -6.22 -5.49 8.77
CA GLU A 191 -5.29 -5.55 9.90
C GLU A 191 -4.55 -4.21 10.05
N ARG A 192 -4.14 -3.88 11.28
CA ARG A 192 -3.23 -2.77 11.58
C ARG A 192 -1.83 -3.30 11.85
N SER A 193 -0.82 -2.73 11.19
CA SER A 193 0.60 -3.04 11.44
C SER A 193 1.35 -1.82 11.94
N SER A 194 2.08 -1.97 13.04
CA SER A 194 3.00 -0.92 13.56
C SER A 194 4.28 -0.79 12.75
N THR A 195 4.63 -1.81 11.96
CA THR A 195 5.86 -1.81 11.13
C THR A 195 5.60 -1.48 9.67
N GLY A 196 4.33 -1.36 9.28
CA GLY A 196 3.92 -1.16 7.89
C GLY A 196 3.98 -2.43 7.06
N ASN A 197 4.18 -3.61 7.67
CA ASN A 197 4.22 -4.89 6.97
C ASN A 197 3.16 -5.84 7.54
N ILE A 198 2.44 -6.54 6.66
CA ILE A 198 1.60 -7.68 7.02
C ILE A 198 2.03 -8.89 6.20
N THR A 199 2.07 -10.06 6.82
CA THR A 199 2.49 -11.30 6.17
C THR A 199 1.38 -12.33 6.26
N ILE A 200 0.91 -12.79 5.10
CA ILE A 200 0.00 -13.93 4.97
C ILE A 200 0.90 -15.17 4.80
N PRO A 201 1.04 -16.03 5.81
CA PRO A 201 2.04 -17.09 5.81
C PRO A 201 1.73 -18.25 4.85
N SER A 202 0.44 -18.47 4.56
CA SER A 202 -0.02 -19.49 3.62
C SER A 202 -1.24 -18.95 2.89
N VAL A 203 -1.03 -18.50 1.66
CA VAL A 203 -2.05 -17.85 0.84
C VAL A 203 -3.03 -18.88 0.29
N SER A 204 -4.32 -18.55 0.31
CA SER A 204 -5.43 -19.35 -0.20
C SER A 204 -6.24 -18.58 -1.24
N LYS A 205 -7.13 -19.26 -1.98
CA LYS A 205 -8.09 -18.57 -2.85
C LYS A 205 -8.93 -17.50 -2.15
N SER A 206 -9.16 -17.63 -0.85
CA SER A 206 -9.90 -16.63 -0.08
C SER A 206 -9.12 -15.32 0.08
N ASP A 207 -7.78 -15.35 -0.04
CA ASP A 207 -6.88 -14.20 0.09
C ASP A 207 -6.84 -13.31 -1.16
N GLU A 208 -7.37 -13.79 -2.28
CA GLU A 208 -7.50 -13.00 -3.51
C GLU A 208 -8.37 -11.74 -3.28
N GLY A 209 -7.92 -10.59 -3.77
CA GLY A 209 -8.65 -9.32 -3.57
C GLY A 209 -7.87 -8.05 -3.91
N LEU A 210 -8.55 -6.91 -3.75
CA LEU A 210 -7.95 -5.57 -3.86
C LEU A 210 -7.48 -5.10 -2.49
N TYR A 211 -6.18 -4.86 -2.35
CA TYR A 211 -5.56 -4.40 -1.13
C TYR A 211 -5.18 -2.92 -1.24
N ARG A 212 -5.36 -2.18 -0.16
CA ARG A 212 -4.80 -0.83 0.04
C ARG A 212 -4.36 -0.64 1.48
N CYS A 213 -3.56 0.38 1.73
CA CYS A 213 -3.16 0.76 3.07
C CYS A 213 -3.36 2.25 3.31
N SER A 214 -3.60 2.62 4.57
CA SER A 214 -3.77 3.98 5.04
C SER A 214 -2.78 4.27 6.16
N ILE A 215 -2.12 5.40 6.08
CA ILE A 215 -1.23 5.91 7.13
C ILE A 215 -1.84 7.20 7.66
N SER A 216 -2.06 7.25 8.97
CA SER A 216 -2.55 8.45 9.67
C SER A 216 -1.69 9.66 9.32
N GLY A 217 -2.34 10.75 8.89
CA GLY A 217 -1.66 11.98 8.49
C GLY A 217 -1.02 11.99 7.10
N ALA A 218 -0.63 10.85 6.53
CA ALA A 218 -0.03 10.77 5.19
C ALA A 218 -1.07 10.47 4.08
N GLY A 219 -2.12 9.71 4.37
CA GLY A 219 -3.19 9.37 3.43
C GLY A 219 -3.20 7.89 3.05
N GLU A 220 -3.80 7.58 1.90
CA GLU A 220 -4.04 6.21 1.43
C GLU A 220 -3.21 5.88 0.18
N SER A 221 -2.84 4.60 0.05
CA SER A 221 -2.23 4.07 -1.17
C SER A 221 -3.27 3.74 -2.24
N ALA A 222 -2.79 3.65 -3.49
CA ALA A 222 -3.59 3.07 -4.58
C ALA A 222 -3.90 1.59 -4.31
N GLU A 223 -5.05 1.13 -4.78
CA GLU A 223 -5.43 -0.27 -4.67
C GLU A 223 -4.56 -1.16 -5.58
N SER A 224 -4.12 -2.29 -5.05
CA SER A 224 -3.38 -3.32 -5.78
C SER A 224 -4.04 -4.68 -5.64
N ARG A 225 -4.09 -5.45 -6.72
CA ARG A 225 -4.79 -6.74 -6.77
C ARG A 225 -3.84 -7.90 -6.46
N LEU A 226 -4.05 -8.57 -5.33
CA LEU A 226 -3.41 -9.86 -5.04
C LEU A 226 -4.19 -10.96 -5.78
N THR A 227 -3.50 -11.70 -6.64
CA THR A 227 -4.08 -12.83 -7.39
C THR A 227 -3.46 -14.13 -6.90
N VAL A 228 -4.29 -15.14 -6.64
CA VAL A 228 -3.82 -16.45 -6.15
C VAL A 228 -4.06 -17.50 -7.23
N ARG A 229 -3.08 -18.37 -7.50
CA ARG A 229 -3.22 -19.54 -8.34
C ARG A 229 -3.35 -20.76 -7.43
N GLY A 230 -4.45 -21.49 -7.61
CA GLY A 230 -4.56 -22.80 -6.97
C GLY A 230 -3.48 -23.72 -7.51
N GLU A 231 -3.01 -24.64 -6.68
CA GLU A 231 -2.43 -25.85 -7.23
C GLU A 231 -3.53 -26.49 -8.08
N THR A 232 -3.39 -26.42 -9.40
CA THR A 232 -3.95 -27.49 -10.21
C THR A 232 -3.26 -28.73 -9.71
N LYS A 233 -3.93 -29.49 -8.85
CA LYS A 233 -3.80 -30.93 -8.96
C LYS A 233 -4.12 -31.19 -10.41
N GLU A 234 -3.08 -31.33 -11.24
CA GLU A 234 -3.22 -32.19 -12.39
C GLU A 234 -3.67 -33.49 -11.75
N GLU A 235 -4.98 -33.69 -11.77
CA GLU A 235 -5.53 -35.02 -11.85
C GLU A 235 -4.96 -35.54 -13.16
N HIS A 236 -3.69 -35.98 -13.12
CA HIS A 236 -3.25 -37.07 -13.92
C HIS A 236 -4.16 -38.20 -13.45
N GLN A 237 -5.37 -38.20 -13.98
CA GLN A 237 -6.23 -39.35 -13.94
C GLN A 237 -5.38 -40.39 -14.60
N ASP A 238 -4.83 -41.26 -13.77
CA ASP A 238 -3.92 -42.30 -14.19
C ASP A 238 -4.70 -43.16 -15.19
N THR A 239 -4.57 -42.79 -16.47
CA THR A 239 -5.16 -43.51 -17.59
C THR A 239 -4.55 -44.91 -17.70
N SER A 240 -3.54 -45.25 -16.89
CA SER A 240 -3.08 -46.63 -16.67
C SER A 240 -4.21 -47.55 -16.20
N SER A 241 -5.10 -47.06 -15.33
CA SER A 241 -6.22 -47.87 -14.78
C SER A 241 -7.38 -48.08 -15.77
N LEU A 242 -7.60 -47.14 -16.69
CA LEU A 242 -8.63 -47.26 -17.75
C LEU A 242 -8.11 -48.01 -18.99
N ILE A 243 -6.79 -48.02 -19.25
CA ILE A 243 -6.20 -48.86 -20.29
C ILE A 243 -6.18 -50.34 -19.84
N GLN A 244 -6.09 -50.62 -18.53
CA GLN A 244 -6.17 -51.98 -17.99
C GLN A 244 -7.57 -52.61 -17.99
N SER A 245 -8.64 -51.81 -18.05
CA SER A 245 -10.00 -52.34 -18.21
C SER A 245 -10.32 -52.69 -19.67
N TYR A 246 -9.81 -51.92 -20.63
CA TYR A 246 -9.99 -52.18 -22.06
C TYR A 246 -9.06 -53.27 -22.62
N SER A 247 -7.97 -53.62 -21.93
CA SER A 247 -7.11 -54.75 -22.34
C SER A 247 -7.62 -56.13 -21.90
N ASN A 248 -8.68 -56.20 -21.08
CA ASN A 248 -9.18 -57.46 -20.49
C ASN A 248 -10.44 -58.05 -21.13
N GLU A 249 -11.01 -57.42 -22.17
CA GLU A 249 -12.11 -58.03 -22.96
C GLU A 249 -11.69 -58.54 -24.34
N TYR A 250 -10.45 -58.28 -24.78
CA TYR A 250 -9.90 -58.80 -26.04
C TYR A 250 -8.90 -59.94 -25.88
N PHE A 251 -8.56 -60.32 -24.63
CA PHE A 251 -7.61 -61.38 -24.31
C PHE A 251 -8.31 -62.74 -24.06
N LEU A 252 -9.28 -63.12 -24.90
CA LEU A 252 -9.90 -64.45 -24.85
C LEU A 252 -10.19 -65.08 -26.22
N PHE A 253 -9.46 -64.69 -27.25
CA PHE A 253 -9.34 -65.53 -28.44
C PHE A 253 -7.86 -65.66 -28.78
N LEU A 254 -7.43 -66.90 -29.04
CA LEU A 254 -6.11 -67.33 -29.53
C LEU A 254 -5.14 -67.96 -28.50
N PHE A 255 -5.66 -68.83 -27.64
CA PHE A 255 -5.07 -70.17 -27.45
C PHE A 255 -6.29 -71.12 -27.56
N SER A 256 -6.36 -72.20 -28.34
CA SER A 256 -5.38 -73.19 -28.77
C SER A 256 -6.09 -74.17 -29.72
N GLU A 257 -5.43 -74.69 -30.76
CA GLU A 257 -5.29 -76.15 -31.00
C GLU A 257 -4.25 -76.44 -32.13
N CYS A 258 -3.43 -77.47 -31.90
CA CYS A 258 -2.17 -77.90 -32.55
C CYS A 258 -2.33 -78.44 -34.01
N PRO A 259 -1.35 -79.07 -34.73
CA PRO A 259 0.05 -79.43 -34.41
C PRO A 259 1.13 -79.39 -35.55
N ASN A 260 2.39 -79.56 -35.13
CA ASN A 260 3.55 -80.20 -35.83
C ASN A 260 4.50 -79.42 -36.78
N GLN A 261 5.72 -79.23 -36.23
CA GLN A 261 7.07 -79.41 -36.77
C GLN A 261 7.75 -78.34 -37.66
N ALA A 262 8.78 -77.75 -37.03
CA ALA A 262 10.12 -77.36 -37.52
C ALA A 262 10.36 -75.90 -37.98
N MET A 263 11.22 -75.22 -37.18
CA MET A 263 12.36 -74.34 -37.58
C MET A 263 12.05 -73.10 -38.46
N THR A 264 12.46 -71.84 -38.22
CA THR A 264 13.52 -71.17 -37.45
C THR A 264 13.30 -69.63 -37.54
N LEU A 265 13.89 -68.86 -36.61
CA LEU A 265 14.05 -67.39 -36.47
C LEU A 265 14.03 -66.49 -37.74
N CYS A 266 13.55 -65.24 -37.68
CA CYS A 266 14.30 -64.02 -37.25
C CYS A 266 13.63 -62.68 -37.64
N SER A 267 14.14 -61.61 -37.00
CA SER A 267 13.76 -60.18 -37.01
C SER A 267 13.88 -59.44 -38.36
N ASP A 268 13.31 -58.22 -38.39
CA ASP A 268 13.64 -57.06 -39.25
C ASP A 268 13.04 -56.97 -40.66
N GLN A 269 11.79 -56.48 -40.79
CA GLN A 269 11.35 -55.74 -42.01
C GLN A 269 10.04 -54.96 -41.86
N LEU A 270 9.97 -54.06 -40.87
CA LEU A 270 8.91 -53.03 -40.80
C LEU A 270 9.30 -51.58 -41.20
N PRO A 271 10.56 -51.17 -41.48
CA PRO A 271 10.85 -49.77 -41.82
C PRO A 271 10.75 -49.45 -43.32
N VAL A 272 10.74 -50.45 -44.22
CA VAL A 272 10.81 -50.22 -45.68
C VAL A 272 9.43 -49.89 -46.28
N PHE A 273 8.37 -50.53 -45.78
CA PHE A 273 7.00 -50.30 -46.27
C PHE A 273 6.49 -48.91 -45.89
N LEU A 274 6.79 -48.45 -44.67
CA LEU A 274 6.45 -47.10 -44.22
C LEU A 274 7.24 -46.03 -44.98
N TYR A 275 8.52 -46.29 -45.29
CA TYR A 275 9.34 -45.39 -46.10
C TYR A 275 8.83 -45.25 -47.56
N LEU A 276 8.35 -46.35 -48.16
CA LEU A 276 7.74 -46.33 -49.49
C LEU A 276 6.40 -45.57 -49.49
N LEU A 277 5.57 -45.73 -48.46
CA LEU A 277 4.31 -44.98 -48.31
C LEU A 277 4.54 -43.47 -48.13
N ILE A 278 5.55 -43.07 -47.34
CA ILE A 278 5.88 -41.64 -47.16
C ILE A 278 6.43 -41.05 -48.47
N ARG A 279 7.27 -41.79 -49.21
CA ARG A 279 7.79 -41.32 -50.51
C ARG A 279 6.71 -41.15 -51.57
N THR A 280 5.73 -42.04 -51.65
CA THR A 280 4.63 -41.91 -52.63
C THR A 280 3.73 -40.73 -52.30
N VAL A 281 3.37 -40.55 -51.03
CA VAL A 281 2.54 -39.41 -50.58
C VAL A 281 3.26 -38.08 -50.85
N PHE A 282 4.56 -37.98 -50.58
CA PHE A 282 5.33 -36.76 -50.84
C PHE A 282 5.36 -36.38 -52.34
N TRP A 283 5.58 -37.35 -53.23
CA TRP A 283 5.57 -37.09 -54.68
C TRP A 283 4.18 -36.72 -55.22
N VAL A 284 3.10 -37.29 -54.68
CA VAL A 284 1.73 -36.91 -55.03
C VAL A 284 1.43 -35.47 -54.61
N VAL A 285 1.83 -35.06 -53.40
CA VAL A 285 1.66 -33.68 -52.93
C VAL A 285 2.49 -32.71 -53.79
N LEU A 286 3.72 -33.07 -54.15
CA LEU A 286 4.56 -32.25 -55.02
C LEU A 286 3.94 -32.10 -56.43
N LEU A 287 3.40 -33.17 -57.01
CA LEU A 287 2.70 -33.14 -58.30
C LEU A 287 1.45 -32.25 -58.24
N VAL A 288 0.67 -32.34 -57.17
CA VAL A 288 -0.50 -31.46 -56.94
C VAL A 288 -0.06 -30.00 -56.82
N PHE A 289 1.06 -29.71 -56.16
CA PHE A 289 1.61 -28.35 -56.07
C PHE A 289 2.12 -27.84 -57.42
N VAL A 290 2.79 -28.67 -58.23
CA VAL A 290 3.25 -28.31 -59.58
C VAL A 290 2.07 -28.08 -60.53
N LEU A 291 1.04 -28.92 -60.47
CA LEU A 291 -0.19 -28.75 -61.26
C LEU A 291 -0.95 -27.49 -60.84
N ARG A 292 -1.04 -27.19 -59.53
CA ARG A 292 -1.61 -25.93 -59.03
C ARG A 292 -0.80 -24.70 -59.45
N LYS A 293 0.53 -24.79 -59.50
CA LYS A 293 1.38 -23.69 -60.02
C LYS A 293 1.20 -23.48 -61.52
N CYS A 294 1.12 -24.54 -62.32
CA CYS A 294 0.86 -24.44 -63.77
C CYS A 294 -0.51 -23.82 -64.08
N HIS A 295 -1.51 -24.03 -63.22
CA HIS A 295 -2.83 -23.42 -63.41
C HIS A 295 -2.85 -21.91 -63.10
N CYS A 296 -1.98 -21.43 -62.21
CA CYS A 296 -1.87 -19.99 -61.88
C CYS A 296 -1.07 -19.17 -62.91
N GLU A 297 -0.18 -19.80 -63.69
CA GLU A 297 0.64 -19.09 -64.69
C GLU A 297 -0.05 -18.98 -66.07
N LYS A 298 -1.23 -19.62 -66.25
CA LYS A 298 -2.04 -19.54 -67.48
C LYS A 298 -3.22 -18.55 -67.38
N GLN A 299 -3.33 -17.78 -66.30
CA GLN A 299 -4.33 -16.72 -66.11
C GLN A 299 -3.74 -15.34 -65.75
N ARG A 300 -2.50 -15.05 -66.17
CA ARG A 300 -1.97 -13.68 -66.22
C ARG A 300 -1.38 -13.36 -67.58
#